data_AF-A0A151EHS2-F1
#
_entry.id   AF-A0A151EHS2-F1
#
_cell.length_a   1.000
_cell.length_b   1.000
_cell.length_c   1.000
_cell.angle_alpha   90.00
_cell.angle_beta   90.00
_cell.angle_gamma   90.00
#
_symmetry.space_group_name_H-M   'P 1'
#
loop_
_entity.id
_entity.type
_entity.pdbx_description
1 polymer ?
#
loop_
_entity_poly.entity_id
_entity_poly.type
_entity_poly.pdbx_seq_one_letter_code
_entity_poly.pdbx_strand_id
1 'polypeptide(L)'
;MLREKICPECKSKSLVQDYDRAEIVCSNCGLVIEEGILDMGPEWRAFDSEQRDERERTGAPMTYMIHDKGLSTEIDWRNKDIHGRDLPPRRRAQVYRMRKWQSRMKVSSSAARNLAFALTEIVRLSSHLKLPKNIREAAAVLYRRCLEEDLIRGRSIEGMASACLYAACRQCRVPRTLDEISEHARVEKKEIAKDYRYIMRELGFNLPPTNPMDYLPRFASQLGVSPAVQRKATEILQEAIDKELLSGRSPKGIAAASLYIASILEDERKTQREVSDVANVTEVTIRNRYKELQDELGLQVEI
;
A
#
# COMPACT_ATOMS: atom_id res chain seq x y z
N MET A 1 -5.61 -20.29 -16.43
CA MET A 1 -6.00 -21.56 -15.78
C MET A 1 -4.88 -22.56 -15.98
N LEU A 2 -3.93 -22.67 -15.05
CA LEU A 2 -2.94 -23.74 -15.06
C LEU A 2 -3.67 -25.01 -14.65
N ARG A 3 -3.94 -25.91 -15.60
CA ARG A 3 -4.36 -27.29 -15.28
C ARG A 3 -3.23 -27.88 -14.43
N GLU A 4 -3.54 -28.48 -13.29
CA GLU A 4 -2.56 -29.26 -12.52
C GLU A 4 -1.98 -30.34 -13.44
N LYS A 5 -0.75 -30.15 -13.91
CA LYS A 5 -0.08 -31.13 -14.77
C LYS A 5 0.34 -32.29 -13.87
N ILE A 6 -0.17 -33.48 -14.18
CA ILE A 6 0.15 -34.73 -13.51
C ILE A 6 0.91 -35.58 -14.52
N CYS A 7 1.95 -36.29 -14.07
CA CYS A 7 2.67 -37.21 -14.94
C CYS A 7 1.73 -38.35 -15.42
N PRO A 8 1.62 -38.61 -16.74
CA PRO A 8 0.72 -39.65 -17.28
C PRO A 8 1.15 -41.07 -16.90
N GLU A 9 2.45 -41.31 -16.72
CA GLU A 9 3.03 -42.62 -16.37
C GLU A 9 2.88 -42.92 -14.88
N CYS A 10 3.52 -42.12 -14.02
CA CYS A 10 3.62 -42.40 -12.58
C CYS A 10 2.58 -41.68 -11.72
N LYS A 11 1.69 -40.88 -12.32
CA LYS A 11 0.67 -40.06 -11.64
C LYS A 11 1.20 -39.12 -10.55
N SER A 12 2.51 -38.86 -10.53
CA SER A 12 3.12 -37.95 -9.55
C SER A 12 2.86 -36.49 -9.93
N LYS A 13 2.78 -35.62 -8.92
CA LYS A 13 2.70 -34.16 -9.06
C LYS A 13 4.07 -33.46 -8.97
N SER A 14 5.14 -34.23 -8.74
CA SER A 14 6.50 -33.69 -8.65
C SER A 14 7.08 -33.52 -10.05
N LEU A 15 6.89 -32.32 -10.60
CA LEU A 15 7.41 -31.90 -11.89
C LEU A 15 8.48 -30.83 -11.69
N VAL A 16 9.60 -30.98 -12.35
CA VAL A 16 10.71 -30.02 -12.38
C VAL A 16 10.72 -29.36 -13.75
N GLN A 17 10.87 -28.05 -13.77
CA GLN A 17 11.07 -27.28 -15.00
C GLN A 17 12.57 -27.12 -15.22
N ASP A 18 13.07 -27.69 -16.31
CA ASP A 18 14.43 -27.47 -16.79
C ASP A 18 14.41 -26.31 -17.79
N TYR A 19 14.91 -25.15 -17.37
CA TYR A 19 14.95 -23.94 -18.20
C TYR A 19 16.04 -24.00 -19.27
N ASP A 20 17.10 -24.79 -19.07
CA ASP A 20 18.20 -24.89 -20.04
C ASP A 20 17.76 -25.68 -21.28
N ARG A 21 16.89 -26.66 -21.08
CA ARG A 21 16.29 -27.48 -22.16
C ARG A 21 14.89 -27.04 -22.56
N ALA A 22 14.28 -26.14 -21.80
CA ALA A 22 12.88 -25.74 -21.95
C ALA A 22 11.90 -26.93 -21.84
N GLU A 23 12.12 -27.80 -20.86
CA GLU A 23 11.38 -29.06 -20.66
C GLU A 23 10.71 -29.13 -19.27
N ILE A 24 9.54 -29.76 -19.18
CA ILE A 24 8.93 -30.17 -17.91
C ILE A 24 9.19 -31.65 -17.72
N VAL A 25 10.03 -32.00 -16.75
CA VAL A 25 10.42 -33.38 -16.46
C VAL A 25 9.76 -33.83 -15.17
N CYS A 26 9.26 -35.06 -15.15
CA CYS A 26 8.81 -35.69 -13.91
C CYS A 26 10.01 -36.12 -13.07
N SER A 27 10.13 -35.65 -11.83
CA SER A 27 11.22 -36.00 -10.92
C SER A 27 11.29 -37.49 -10.58
N ASN A 28 10.16 -38.20 -10.66
CA ASN A 28 10.06 -39.58 -10.18
C ASN A 28 10.32 -40.63 -11.26
N CYS A 29 9.95 -40.35 -12.51
CA CYS A 29 10.11 -41.31 -13.62
C CYS A 29 10.97 -40.78 -14.77
N GLY A 30 11.40 -39.51 -14.73
CA GLY A 30 12.22 -38.91 -15.78
C GLY A 30 11.49 -38.61 -17.09
N LEU A 31 10.16 -38.83 -17.15
CA LEU A 31 9.38 -38.56 -18.34
C LEU A 31 9.31 -37.05 -18.61
N VAL A 32 9.65 -36.65 -19.83
CA VAL A 32 9.40 -35.31 -20.35
C VAL A 32 7.92 -35.18 -20.71
N ILE A 33 7.22 -34.29 -20.03
CA ILE A 33 5.77 -34.09 -20.17
C ILE A 33 5.47 -33.02 -21.23
N GLU A 34 6.32 -32.02 -21.32
CA GLU A 34 6.17 -30.90 -22.24
C GLU A 34 7.56 -30.39 -22.61
N GLU A 35 7.74 -30.11 -23.89
CA GLU A 35 8.95 -29.54 -24.48
C GLU A 35 8.61 -28.15 -25.05
N GLY A 36 9.62 -27.28 -25.15
CA GLY A 36 9.45 -25.95 -25.75
C GLY A 36 8.68 -24.98 -24.86
N ILE A 37 8.92 -25.01 -23.54
CA ILE A 37 8.39 -24.00 -22.63
C ILE A 37 8.89 -22.63 -23.08
N LEU A 38 7.96 -21.75 -23.40
CA LEU A 38 8.28 -20.35 -23.68
C LEU A 38 8.40 -19.60 -22.36
N ASP A 39 9.56 -18.97 -22.14
CA ASP A 39 9.70 -17.98 -21.08
C ASP A 39 8.89 -16.72 -21.46
N MET A 40 7.91 -16.38 -20.63
CA MET A 40 7.08 -15.18 -20.79
C MET A 40 7.71 -13.95 -20.11
N GLY A 41 8.88 -14.12 -19.50
CA GLY A 41 9.68 -13.05 -18.91
C GLY A 41 10.38 -12.18 -19.95
N PRO A 42 11.09 -11.13 -19.50
CA PRO A 42 11.88 -10.29 -20.38
C PRO A 42 13.04 -11.09 -20.99
N GLU A 43 13.15 -11.07 -22.33
CA GLU A 43 14.28 -11.69 -23.05
C GLU A 43 15.65 -11.08 -22.67
N TRP A 44 15.63 -9.87 -22.10
CA TRP A 44 16.80 -9.11 -21.70
C TRP A 44 17.00 -9.16 -20.18
N ARG A 45 18.25 -9.23 -19.75
CA ARG A 45 18.64 -9.07 -18.36
C ARG A 45 19.16 -7.66 -18.16
N ALA A 46 18.66 -6.93 -17.17
CA ALA A 46 19.20 -5.63 -16.78
C ALA A 46 19.57 -5.67 -15.29
N PHE A 47 20.73 -5.14 -14.95
CA PHE A 47 21.21 -5.07 -13.56
C PHE A 47 21.03 -3.68 -12.96
N ASP A 48 20.88 -2.67 -13.81
CA ASP A 48 20.63 -1.27 -13.45
C ASP A 48 19.43 -0.72 -14.25
N SER A 49 19.00 0.50 -13.92
CA SER A 49 17.88 1.16 -14.59
C SER A 49 18.23 1.64 -16.00
N GLU A 50 19.49 1.98 -16.27
CA GLU A 50 19.91 2.49 -17.58
C GLU A 50 19.94 1.39 -18.64
N GLN A 51 20.53 0.22 -18.32
CA GLN A 51 20.50 -0.94 -19.19
C GLN A 51 19.07 -1.43 -19.43
N ARG A 52 18.20 -1.26 -18.43
CA ARG A 52 16.79 -1.59 -18.57
C ARG A 52 16.13 -0.69 -19.62
N ASP A 53 16.30 0.61 -19.52
CA ASP A 53 15.72 1.58 -20.45
C ASP A 53 16.27 1.41 -21.89
N GLU A 54 17.54 1.02 -22.04
CA GLU A 54 18.15 0.73 -23.35
C GLU A 54 17.69 -0.59 -23.98
N ARG A 55 17.47 -1.62 -23.16
CA ARG A 55 17.15 -2.98 -23.62
C ARG A 55 15.65 -3.25 -23.73
N GLU A 56 14.81 -2.44 -23.08
CA GLU A 56 13.36 -2.51 -23.19
C GLU A 56 12.92 -2.28 -24.64
N ARG A 57 12.50 -3.36 -25.32
CA ARG A 57 11.89 -3.30 -26.66
C ARG A 57 10.41 -2.96 -26.63
N THR A 58 9.77 -3.17 -25.49
CA THR A 58 8.32 -2.99 -25.31
C THR A 58 8.02 -1.72 -24.52
N GLY A 59 6.77 -1.28 -24.54
CA GLY A 59 6.32 -0.19 -23.69
C GLY A 59 6.39 -0.51 -22.20
N ALA A 60 6.12 0.51 -21.38
CA ALA A 60 6.08 0.40 -19.93
C ALA A 60 5.10 -0.69 -19.43
N PRO A 61 5.37 -1.32 -18.27
CA PRO A 61 4.46 -2.30 -17.70
C PRO A 61 3.10 -1.68 -17.36
N MET A 62 2.07 -2.51 -17.48
CA MET A 62 0.71 -2.12 -17.13
C MET A 62 0.61 -1.82 -15.63
N THR A 63 -0.02 -0.71 -15.25
CA THR A 63 -0.22 -0.34 -13.83
C THR A 63 -1.65 0.07 -13.55
N TYR A 64 -2.19 -0.33 -12.41
CA TYR A 64 -3.55 0.06 -12.00
C TYR A 64 -3.67 1.55 -11.66
N MET A 65 -2.55 2.25 -11.52
CA MET A 65 -2.48 3.69 -11.21
C MET A 65 -2.83 4.62 -12.37
N ILE A 66 -2.92 4.11 -13.59
CA ILE A 66 -3.36 4.88 -14.76
C ILE A 66 -4.75 4.39 -15.16
N HIS A 67 -5.70 5.27 -15.46
CA HIS A 67 -7.10 4.92 -15.74
C HIS A 67 -7.26 3.79 -16.78
N ASP A 68 -6.48 3.83 -17.86
CA ASP A 68 -6.43 2.84 -18.95
C ASP A 68 -5.34 1.77 -18.77
N LYS A 69 -4.74 1.71 -17.59
CA LYS A 69 -3.64 0.84 -17.20
C LYS A 69 -2.32 1.06 -17.95
N GLY A 70 -2.15 2.18 -18.66
CA GLY A 70 -0.92 2.51 -19.39
C GLY A 70 -0.97 2.16 -20.88
N LEU A 71 -2.16 1.93 -21.44
CA LEU A 71 -2.32 1.65 -22.88
C LEU A 71 -2.16 2.88 -23.77
N SER A 72 -2.48 4.08 -23.27
CA SER A 72 -2.31 5.33 -24.00
C SER A 72 -0.90 5.87 -23.90
N THR A 73 -0.41 6.37 -25.03
CA THR A 73 0.83 7.13 -25.10
C THR A 73 0.59 8.59 -24.68
N GLU A 74 1.66 9.34 -24.43
CA GLU A 74 1.61 10.78 -24.16
C GLU A 74 2.52 11.53 -25.15
N ILE A 75 2.00 12.60 -25.76
CA ILE A 75 2.82 13.50 -26.58
C ILE A 75 3.53 14.48 -25.63
N ASP A 76 4.86 14.38 -25.59
CA ASP A 76 5.72 15.18 -24.70
C ASP A 76 5.45 16.69 -24.80
N TRP A 77 5.55 17.37 -23.66
CA TRP A 77 5.27 18.80 -23.51
C TRP A 77 6.44 19.68 -23.95
N ARG A 78 7.67 19.15 -23.97
CA ARG A 78 8.92 19.93 -24.14
C ARG A 78 9.09 20.57 -25.52
N ASN A 79 8.21 20.29 -26.48
CA ASN A 79 8.24 20.83 -27.84
C ASN A 79 9.60 20.63 -28.54
N LYS A 80 10.25 19.48 -28.32
CA LYS A 80 11.54 19.12 -28.91
C LYS A 80 11.36 18.06 -29.99
N ASP A 81 12.26 18.06 -30.98
CA ASP A 81 12.39 16.97 -31.95
C ASP A 81 13.18 15.80 -31.36
N ILE A 82 13.30 14.69 -32.12
CA ILE A 82 14.06 13.49 -31.72
C ILE A 82 15.54 13.78 -31.42
N HIS A 83 16.09 14.87 -31.97
CA HIS A 83 17.46 15.31 -31.76
C HIS A 83 17.58 16.36 -30.65
N GLY A 84 16.50 16.64 -29.90
CA GLY A 84 16.49 17.59 -28.78
C GLY A 84 16.37 19.07 -29.18
N ARG A 85 16.21 19.38 -30.47
CA ARG A 85 16.07 20.75 -30.98
C ARG A 85 14.64 21.25 -30.82
N ASP A 86 14.49 22.55 -30.59
CA ASP A 86 13.16 23.14 -30.39
C ASP A 86 12.35 23.14 -31.70
N LEU A 87 11.06 22.83 -31.59
CA LEU A 87 10.16 22.79 -32.73
C LEU A 87 9.92 24.22 -33.28
N PRO A 88 9.95 24.39 -34.62
CA PRO A 88 9.58 25.64 -35.28
C PRO A 88 8.14 26.07 -34.92
N PRO A 89 7.82 27.38 -34.90
CA PRO A 89 6.51 27.87 -34.48
C PRO A 89 5.31 27.19 -35.15
N ARG A 90 5.38 26.93 -36.46
CA ARG A 90 4.32 26.21 -37.21
C ARG A 90 4.09 24.79 -36.70
N ARG A 91 5.17 24.01 -36.47
CA ARG A 91 5.09 22.65 -35.94
C ARG A 91 4.66 22.66 -34.47
N ARG A 92 5.10 23.63 -33.68
CA ARG A 92 4.66 23.80 -32.29
C ARG A 92 3.14 23.97 -32.19
N ALA A 93 2.55 24.80 -33.06
CA ALA A 93 1.09 24.96 -33.13
C ALA A 93 0.37 23.67 -33.57
N GLN A 94 0.97 22.87 -34.46
CA GLN A 94 0.44 21.56 -34.85
C GLN A 94 0.48 20.57 -33.68
N VAL A 95 1.62 20.42 -33.00
CA VAL A 95 1.78 19.53 -31.84
C VAL A 95 0.86 19.94 -30.70
N TYR A 96 0.71 21.24 -30.45
CA TYR A 96 -0.26 21.74 -29.48
C TYR A 96 -1.69 21.29 -29.80
N ARG A 97 -2.13 21.38 -31.07
CA ARG A 97 -3.44 20.86 -31.50
C ARG A 97 -3.54 19.35 -31.29
N MET A 98 -2.49 18.59 -31.61
CA MET A 98 -2.46 17.13 -31.40
C MET A 98 -2.58 16.77 -29.92
N ARG A 99 -1.84 17.43 -29.02
CA ARG A 99 -1.97 17.24 -27.56
C ARG A 99 -3.39 17.53 -27.07
N LYS A 100 -3.98 18.62 -27.56
CA LYS A 100 -5.36 18.99 -27.20
C LYS A 100 -6.35 17.90 -27.61
N TRP A 101 -6.20 17.31 -28.79
CA TRP A 101 -7.03 16.20 -29.24
C TRP A 101 -6.76 14.93 -28.44
N GLN A 102 -5.50 14.56 -28.20
CA GLN A 102 -5.12 13.39 -27.41
C GLN A 102 -5.69 13.45 -25.99
N SER A 103 -5.54 14.59 -25.30
CA SER A 103 -6.07 14.78 -23.94
C SER A 103 -7.60 14.60 -23.88
N ARG A 104 -8.32 15.07 -24.92
CA ARG A 104 -9.78 14.89 -25.03
C ARG A 104 -10.18 13.44 -25.29
N MET A 105 -9.39 12.70 -26.07
CA MET A 105 -9.68 11.30 -26.41
C MET A 105 -9.34 10.34 -25.27
N LYS A 106 -8.24 10.60 -24.55
CA LYS A 106 -7.73 9.76 -23.46
C LYS A 106 -8.79 9.56 -22.36
N VAL A 107 -9.59 10.59 -22.07
CA VAL A 107 -10.57 10.56 -20.97
C VAL A 107 -11.98 10.84 -21.47
N SER A 108 -12.42 10.04 -22.44
CA SER A 108 -13.71 10.22 -23.14
C SER A 108 -14.93 9.92 -22.25
N SER A 109 -14.86 8.89 -21.40
CA SER A 109 -15.99 8.50 -20.54
C SER A 109 -16.02 9.29 -19.22
N SER A 110 -17.23 9.51 -18.69
CA SER A 110 -17.42 10.09 -17.35
C SER A 110 -16.74 9.26 -16.26
N ALA A 111 -16.83 7.94 -16.36
CA ALA A 111 -16.16 6.99 -15.48
C ALA A 111 -14.63 7.11 -15.54
N ALA A 112 -14.05 7.25 -16.74
CA ALA A 112 -12.61 7.45 -16.88
C ALA A 112 -12.15 8.79 -16.30
N ARG A 113 -12.96 9.86 -16.42
CA ARG A 113 -12.66 11.18 -15.82
C ARG A 113 -12.67 11.11 -14.30
N ASN A 114 -13.67 10.47 -13.73
CA ASN A 114 -13.76 10.20 -12.31
C ASN A 114 -12.54 9.41 -11.81
N LEU A 115 -12.23 8.29 -12.48
CA LEU A 115 -11.10 7.44 -12.13
C LEU A 115 -9.76 8.18 -12.22
N ALA A 116 -9.53 8.97 -13.28
CA ALA A 116 -8.29 9.74 -13.42
C ALA A 116 -8.11 10.76 -12.28
N PHE A 117 -9.20 11.44 -11.89
CA PHE A 117 -9.17 12.37 -10.75
C PHE A 117 -8.89 11.64 -9.44
N ALA A 118 -9.59 10.53 -9.18
CA ALA A 118 -9.42 9.74 -7.95
C ALA A 118 -8.01 9.14 -7.83
N LEU A 119 -7.45 8.61 -8.92
CA LEU A 119 -6.09 8.05 -8.93
C LEU A 119 -5.05 9.15 -8.66
N THR A 120 -5.25 10.35 -9.20
CA THR A 120 -4.39 11.51 -8.90
C THR A 120 -4.45 11.87 -7.42
N GLU A 121 -5.64 11.81 -6.82
CA GLU A 121 -5.83 12.09 -5.40
C GLU A 121 -5.18 11.02 -4.50
N ILE A 122 -5.29 9.74 -4.86
CA ILE A 122 -4.58 8.63 -4.19
C ILE A 122 -3.06 8.86 -4.27
N VAL A 123 -2.52 9.26 -5.43
CA VAL A 123 -1.09 9.57 -5.57
C VAL A 123 -0.69 10.77 -4.70
N ARG A 124 -1.51 11.81 -4.64
CA ARG A 124 -1.27 12.98 -3.80
C ARG A 124 -1.19 12.59 -2.32
N LEU A 125 -2.22 11.92 -1.80
CA LEU A 125 -2.29 11.50 -0.39
C LEU A 125 -1.18 10.52 -0.02
N SER A 126 -0.94 9.51 -0.86
CA SER A 126 0.12 8.52 -0.63
C SER A 126 1.52 9.13 -0.65
N SER A 127 1.74 10.20 -1.41
CA SER A 127 3.03 10.90 -1.43
C SER A 127 3.25 11.72 -0.16
N HIS A 128 2.22 12.39 0.38
CA HIS A 128 2.30 13.09 1.68
C HIS A 128 2.57 12.10 2.82
N LEU A 129 1.87 10.96 2.82
CA LEU A 129 2.02 9.90 3.83
C LEU A 129 3.24 8.98 3.62
N LYS A 130 4.06 9.25 2.59
CA LYS A 130 5.24 8.47 2.19
C LYS A 130 4.95 6.97 2.06
N LEU A 131 3.81 6.63 1.46
CA LEU A 131 3.38 5.24 1.28
C LEU A 131 4.04 4.60 0.06
N PRO A 132 4.46 3.32 0.17
CA PRO A 132 5.07 2.55 -0.92
C PRO A 132 4.10 2.30 -2.09
N LYS A 133 4.66 1.99 -3.27
CA LYS A 133 3.90 1.84 -4.52
C LYS A 133 2.84 0.73 -4.46
N ASN A 134 3.14 -0.38 -3.79
CA ASN A 134 2.21 -1.50 -3.61
C ASN A 134 0.88 -1.06 -2.94
N ILE A 135 0.93 -0.17 -1.94
CA ILE A 135 -0.28 0.33 -1.27
C ILE A 135 -1.08 1.24 -2.22
N ARG A 136 -0.40 2.02 -3.06
CA ARG A 136 -1.07 2.87 -4.07
C ARG A 136 -1.83 2.01 -5.07
N GLU A 137 -1.20 0.96 -5.56
CA GLU A 137 -1.81 0.02 -6.50
C GLU A 137 -2.98 -0.74 -5.87
N ALA A 138 -2.84 -1.20 -4.62
CA ALA A 138 -3.94 -1.82 -3.89
C ALA A 138 -5.14 -0.86 -3.73
N ALA A 139 -4.88 0.41 -3.39
CA ALA A 139 -5.92 1.43 -3.29
C ALA A 139 -6.60 1.69 -4.66
N ALA A 140 -5.83 1.71 -5.74
CA ALA A 140 -6.36 1.86 -7.10
C ALA A 140 -7.24 0.68 -7.52
N VAL A 141 -6.86 -0.56 -7.16
CA VAL A 141 -7.68 -1.75 -7.42
C VAL A 141 -8.98 -1.68 -6.62
N LEU A 142 -8.94 -1.31 -5.34
CA LEU A 142 -10.13 -1.11 -4.53
C LEU A 142 -11.06 -0.05 -5.13
N TYR A 143 -10.51 1.09 -5.54
CA TYR A 143 -11.29 2.16 -6.14
C TYR A 143 -11.98 1.73 -7.44
N ARG A 144 -11.29 0.96 -8.28
CA ARG A 144 -11.89 0.39 -9.51
C ARG A 144 -13.06 -0.54 -9.19
N ARG A 145 -12.91 -1.41 -8.19
CA ARG A 145 -14.01 -2.26 -7.74
C ARG A 145 -15.20 -1.44 -7.25
N CYS A 146 -14.96 -0.35 -6.51
CA CYS A 146 -16.03 0.56 -6.11
C CYS A 146 -16.72 1.23 -7.31
N LEU A 147 -16.00 1.51 -8.39
CA LEU A 147 -16.56 2.07 -9.63
C LEU A 147 -17.37 1.03 -10.42
N GLU A 148 -16.89 -0.21 -10.48
CA GLU A 148 -17.57 -1.33 -11.14
C GLU A 148 -18.90 -1.68 -10.45
N GLU A 149 -18.94 -1.62 -9.12
CA GLU A 149 -20.13 -1.84 -8.29
C GLU A 149 -21.00 -0.57 -8.08
N ASP A 150 -20.71 0.52 -8.82
CA ASP A 150 -21.46 1.80 -8.77
C ASP A 150 -21.56 2.48 -7.38
N LEU A 151 -20.65 2.16 -6.44
CA LEU A 151 -20.66 2.61 -5.04
C LEU A 151 -20.30 4.10 -4.84
N ILE A 152 -19.90 4.78 -5.91
CA ILE A 152 -19.36 6.15 -5.88
C ILE A 152 -20.47 7.20 -6.05
N ARG A 153 -21.62 6.81 -6.59
CA ARG A 153 -22.71 7.76 -6.90
C ARG A 153 -23.26 8.38 -5.61
N GLY A 154 -23.32 9.71 -5.57
CA GLY A 154 -23.82 10.47 -4.42
C GLY A 154 -22.80 10.69 -3.28
N ARG A 155 -21.52 10.36 -3.49
CA ARG A 155 -20.43 10.59 -2.53
C ARG A 155 -19.32 11.43 -3.14
N SER A 156 -18.49 12.02 -2.27
CA SER A 156 -17.34 12.78 -2.73
C SER A 156 -16.28 11.83 -3.31
N ILE A 157 -15.67 12.24 -4.43
CA ILE A 157 -14.60 11.45 -5.07
C ILE A 157 -13.37 11.40 -4.14
N GLU A 158 -13.07 12.52 -3.50
CA GLU A 158 -11.95 12.66 -2.56
C GLU A 158 -12.17 11.81 -1.30
N GLY A 159 -13.40 11.73 -0.77
CA GLY A 159 -13.75 10.90 0.39
C GLY A 159 -13.63 9.41 0.09
N MET A 160 -14.16 8.99 -1.06
CA MET A 160 -14.04 7.61 -1.54
C MET A 160 -12.58 7.21 -1.80
N ALA A 161 -11.78 8.09 -2.42
CA ALA A 161 -10.36 7.86 -2.66
C ALA A 161 -9.58 7.71 -1.34
N SER A 162 -9.85 8.59 -0.37
CA SER A 162 -9.25 8.56 0.97
C SER A 162 -9.62 7.28 1.73
N ALA A 163 -10.88 6.85 1.63
CA ALA A 163 -11.36 5.61 2.24
C ALA A 163 -10.75 4.36 1.59
N CYS A 164 -10.59 4.33 0.26
CA CYS A 164 -9.88 3.26 -0.45
C CYS A 164 -8.41 3.18 -0.04
N LEU A 165 -7.74 4.33 0.12
CA LEU A 165 -6.36 4.39 0.60
C LEU A 165 -6.23 3.85 2.03
N TYR A 166 -7.16 4.24 2.92
CA TYR A 166 -7.21 3.71 4.29
C TYR A 166 -7.44 2.20 4.32
N ALA A 167 -8.35 1.68 3.49
CA ALA A 167 -8.61 0.25 3.38
C ALA A 167 -7.37 -0.51 2.87
N ALA A 168 -6.68 0.01 1.85
CA ALA A 168 -5.43 -0.57 1.34
C ALA A 168 -4.33 -0.59 2.41
N CYS A 169 -4.18 0.49 3.18
CA CYS A 169 -3.22 0.54 4.29
C CYS A 169 -3.48 -0.56 5.33
N ARG A 170 -4.76 -0.81 5.66
CA ARG A 170 -5.14 -1.89 6.58
C ARG A 170 -4.92 -3.28 5.99
N GLN A 171 -5.21 -3.49 4.70
CA GLN A 171 -4.96 -4.76 4.01
C GLN A 171 -3.47 -5.11 3.98
N CYS A 172 -2.61 -4.12 3.75
CA CYS A 172 -1.16 -4.31 3.70
C CYS A 172 -0.47 -4.30 5.08
N ARG A 173 -1.22 -4.27 6.20
CA ARG A 173 -0.69 -4.17 7.57
C ARG A 173 0.28 -2.99 7.78
N VAL A 174 0.01 -1.87 7.09
CA VAL A 174 0.71 -0.60 7.31
C VAL A 174 -0.32 0.38 7.88
N PRO A 175 -0.66 0.28 9.17
CA PRO A 175 -1.75 1.05 9.72
C PRO A 175 -1.43 2.54 9.67
N ARG A 176 -2.36 3.28 9.07
CA ARG A 176 -2.46 4.73 9.17
C ARG A 176 -3.71 5.06 9.94
N THR A 177 -3.66 6.11 10.73
CA THR A 177 -4.87 6.55 11.43
C THR A 177 -5.74 7.40 10.53
N LEU A 178 -7.04 7.41 10.81
CA LEU A 178 -7.97 8.27 10.09
C LEU A 178 -7.60 9.75 10.25
N ASP A 179 -7.04 10.12 11.40
CA ASP A 179 -6.55 11.48 11.68
C ASP A 179 -5.42 11.86 10.70
N GLU A 180 -4.41 10.99 10.55
CA GLU A 180 -3.28 11.20 9.61
C GLU A 180 -3.74 11.35 8.15
N ILE A 181 -4.75 10.58 7.74
CA ILE A 181 -5.29 10.70 6.38
C ILE A 181 -6.09 11.99 6.24
N SER A 182 -6.91 12.32 7.24
CA SER A 182 -7.74 13.54 7.22
C SER A 182 -6.92 14.83 7.24
N GLU A 183 -5.72 14.82 7.82
CA GLU A 183 -4.83 15.98 7.85
C GLU A 183 -4.37 16.41 6.45
N HIS A 184 -4.20 15.46 5.53
CA HIS A 184 -3.78 15.72 4.15
C HIS A 184 -4.93 15.60 3.14
N ALA A 185 -6.05 15.00 3.55
CA ALA A 185 -7.28 14.96 2.77
C ALA A 185 -8.02 16.30 2.88
N ARG A 186 -8.82 16.58 1.85
CA ARG A 186 -9.73 17.75 1.84
C ARG A 186 -11.09 17.42 2.47
N VAL A 187 -11.14 16.33 3.23
CA VAL A 187 -12.36 15.66 3.67
C VAL A 187 -12.25 15.36 5.14
N GLU A 188 -13.33 15.59 5.88
CA GLU A 188 -13.33 15.37 7.32
C GLU A 188 -13.20 13.89 7.68
N LYS A 189 -12.57 13.60 8.83
CA LYS A 189 -12.45 12.26 9.43
C LYS A 189 -13.77 11.49 9.44
N LYS A 190 -14.89 12.17 9.75
CA LYS A 190 -16.22 11.55 9.85
C LYS A 190 -16.71 11.01 8.52
N GLU A 191 -16.45 11.73 7.43
CA GLU A 191 -16.83 11.32 6.08
C GLU A 191 -15.97 10.14 5.61
N ILE A 192 -14.66 10.21 5.81
CA ILE A 192 -13.74 9.09 5.50
C ILE A 192 -14.17 7.81 6.25
N ALA A 193 -14.52 7.92 7.53
CA ALA A 193 -14.98 6.79 8.34
C ALA A 193 -16.35 6.25 7.89
N LYS A 194 -17.23 7.11 7.36
CA LYS A 194 -18.53 6.71 6.81
C LYS A 194 -18.34 5.97 5.49
N ASP A 195 -17.51 6.50 4.59
CA ASP A 195 -17.21 5.90 3.30
C ASP A 195 -16.46 4.58 3.45
N TYR A 196 -15.48 4.51 4.35
CA TYR A 196 -14.79 3.26 4.68
C TYR A 196 -15.76 2.16 5.13
N ARG A 197 -16.65 2.44 6.09
CA ARG A 197 -17.64 1.46 6.57
C ARG A 197 -18.59 1.03 5.46
N TYR A 198 -18.90 1.93 4.53
CA TYR A 198 -19.74 1.62 3.38
C TYR A 198 -19.02 0.68 2.41
N ILE A 199 -17.81 1.01 1.96
CA ILE A 199 -17.00 0.16 1.08
C ILE A 199 -16.86 -1.24 1.66
N MET A 200 -16.55 -1.34 2.95
CA MET A 200 -16.37 -2.62 3.64
C MET A 200 -17.63 -3.48 3.65
N ARG A 201 -18.80 -2.86 3.82
CA ARG A 201 -20.09 -3.55 3.81
C ARG A 201 -20.43 -4.06 2.42
N GLU A 202 -20.32 -3.20 1.41
CA GLU A 202 -20.75 -3.51 0.05
C GLU A 202 -19.80 -4.49 -0.66
N LEU A 203 -18.49 -4.34 -0.47
CA LEU A 203 -17.50 -5.25 -1.08
C LEU A 203 -17.32 -6.57 -0.30
N GLY A 204 -18.06 -6.77 0.80
CA GLY A 204 -18.01 -7.99 1.61
C GLY A 204 -16.66 -8.27 2.25
N PHE A 205 -15.81 -7.25 2.44
CA PHE A 205 -14.54 -7.43 3.10
C PHE A 205 -14.76 -7.52 4.62
N ASN A 206 -14.13 -8.51 5.25
CA ASN A 206 -14.01 -8.55 6.71
C ASN A 206 -12.55 -8.30 7.08
N LEU A 207 -12.21 -7.04 7.36
CA LEU A 207 -10.86 -6.70 7.81
C LEU A 207 -10.74 -6.92 9.32
N PRO A 208 -9.74 -7.70 9.77
CA PRO A 208 -9.52 -7.89 11.20
C PRO A 208 -9.22 -6.55 11.89
N PRO A 209 -9.52 -6.43 13.20
CA PRO A 209 -9.16 -5.25 13.97
C PRO A 209 -7.66 -4.97 13.84
N THR A 210 -7.29 -3.68 13.89
CA THR A 210 -5.89 -3.28 13.75
C THR A 210 -5.09 -3.79 14.94
N ASN A 211 -3.98 -4.48 14.68
CA ASN A 211 -3.08 -4.96 15.71
C ASN A 211 -2.28 -3.77 16.30
N PRO A 212 -2.25 -3.58 17.63
CA PRO A 212 -1.39 -2.59 18.28
C PRO A 212 0.08 -2.69 17.86
N MET A 213 0.59 -3.90 17.63
CA MET A 213 1.98 -4.18 17.25
C MET A 213 2.40 -3.45 15.97
N ASP A 214 1.49 -3.33 15.01
CA ASP A 214 1.77 -2.73 13.70
C ASP A 214 2.10 -1.22 13.82
N TYR A 215 1.78 -0.57 14.94
CA TYR A 215 2.12 0.84 15.19
C TYR A 215 3.51 1.04 15.80
N LEU A 216 4.06 0.04 16.51
CA LEU A 216 5.31 0.19 17.27
C LEU A 216 6.49 0.66 16.43
N PRO A 217 6.81 0.06 15.26
CA PRO A 217 8.01 0.44 14.51
C PRO A 217 7.99 1.92 14.11
N ARG A 218 6.80 2.43 13.76
CA ARG A 218 6.63 3.82 13.36
C ARG A 218 6.74 4.74 14.55
N PHE A 219 6.04 4.45 15.65
CA PHE A 219 6.10 5.29 16.85
C PHE A 219 7.52 5.32 17.43
N ALA A 220 8.19 4.17 17.50
CA ALA A 220 9.58 4.09 17.95
C ALA A 220 10.51 4.95 17.07
N SER A 221 10.38 4.87 15.75
CA SER A 221 11.17 5.67 14.82
C SER A 221 10.88 7.17 14.94
N GLN A 222 9.62 7.59 15.14
CA GLN A 222 9.25 9.00 15.31
C GLN A 222 9.69 9.56 16.67
N LEU A 223 9.67 8.75 17.72
CA LEU A 223 10.12 9.11 19.07
C LEU A 223 11.66 9.11 19.21
N GLY A 224 12.35 8.50 18.23
CA GLY A 224 13.81 8.38 18.20
C GLY A 224 14.36 7.51 19.32
N VAL A 225 13.68 6.41 19.65
CA VAL A 225 14.14 5.45 20.69
C VAL A 225 15.04 4.36 20.11
N SER A 226 15.83 3.72 20.97
CA SER A 226 16.69 2.61 20.53
C SER A 226 15.90 1.35 20.15
N PRO A 227 16.51 0.44 19.38
CA PRO A 227 15.95 -0.89 19.12
C PRO A 227 15.77 -1.76 20.39
N ALA A 228 16.39 -1.41 21.52
CA ALA A 228 16.17 -2.11 22.79
C ALA A 228 14.77 -1.77 23.34
N VAL A 229 14.44 -0.47 23.41
CA VAL A 229 13.09 0.01 23.79
C VAL A 229 12.01 -0.57 22.90
N GLN A 230 12.24 -0.61 21.58
CA GLN A 230 11.25 -1.18 20.65
C GLN A 230 11.02 -2.68 20.90
N ARG A 231 12.08 -3.46 21.15
CA ARG A 231 11.95 -4.89 21.50
C ARG A 231 11.19 -5.06 22.80
N LYS A 232 11.53 -4.28 23.83
CA LYS A 232 10.86 -4.35 25.12
C LYS A 232 9.38 -3.96 25.04
N ALA A 233 9.04 -2.94 24.24
CA ALA A 233 7.65 -2.56 23.98
C ALA A 233 6.87 -3.67 23.27
N THR A 234 7.53 -4.43 22.39
CA THR A 234 6.95 -5.58 21.69
C THR A 234 6.67 -6.72 22.68
N GLU A 235 7.61 -7.03 23.57
CA GLU A 235 7.40 -8.02 24.64
C GLU A 235 6.19 -7.68 25.52
N ILE A 236 6.12 -6.43 26.01
CA ILE A 236 5.02 -5.93 26.84
C ILE A 236 3.67 -6.05 26.12
N LEU A 237 3.62 -5.69 24.83
CA LEU A 237 2.40 -5.81 24.04
C LEU A 237 2.01 -7.28 23.81
N GLN A 238 2.97 -8.17 23.64
CA GLN A 238 2.69 -9.60 23.43
C GLN A 238 2.10 -10.19 24.71
N GLU A 239 2.67 -9.90 25.86
CA GLU A 239 2.11 -10.32 27.16
C GLU A 239 0.71 -9.74 27.38
N ALA A 240 0.48 -8.48 26.97
CA ALA A 240 -0.85 -7.86 27.05
C ALA A 240 -1.87 -8.51 26.12
N ILE A 241 -1.45 -8.99 24.94
CA ILE A 241 -2.30 -9.77 24.02
C ILE A 241 -2.64 -11.12 24.65
N ASP A 242 -1.63 -11.81 25.19
CA ASP A 242 -1.78 -13.16 25.74
C ASP A 242 -2.68 -13.17 26.99
N LYS A 243 -2.70 -12.08 27.75
CA LYS A 243 -3.62 -11.85 28.89
C LYS A 243 -4.97 -11.22 28.48
N GLU A 244 -5.26 -11.08 27.19
CA GLU A 244 -6.49 -10.48 26.64
C GLU A 244 -6.80 -9.05 27.13
N LEU A 245 -5.76 -8.29 27.50
CA LEU A 245 -5.88 -6.92 28.00
C LEU A 245 -6.21 -5.88 26.91
N LEU A 246 -6.49 -6.31 25.67
CA LEU A 246 -6.79 -5.40 24.56
C LEU A 246 -8.28 -5.07 24.40
N SER A 247 -9.17 -5.85 25.02
CA SER A 247 -10.61 -5.77 24.80
C SER A 247 -11.20 -4.40 25.19
N GLY A 248 -11.94 -3.78 24.26
CA GLY A 248 -12.61 -2.49 24.48
C GLY A 248 -11.69 -1.26 24.49
N ARG A 249 -10.39 -1.43 24.23
CA ARG A 249 -9.38 -0.36 24.29
C ARG A 249 -8.90 0.01 22.89
N SER A 250 -8.47 1.27 22.73
CA SER A 250 -7.91 1.74 21.46
C SER A 250 -6.53 1.14 21.22
N PRO A 251 -6.29 0.43 20.09
CA PRO A 251 -4.98 -0.17 19.78
C PRO A 251 -3.83 0.84 19.78
N LYS A 252 -4.12 2.07 19.32
CA LYS A 252 -3.16 3.18 19.28
C LYS A 252 -2.68 3.58 20.67
N GLY A 253 -3.61 3.67 21.61
CA GLY A 253 -3.32 4.06 22.99
C GLY A 253 -2.54 3.01 23.76
N ILE A 254 -2.82 1.71 23.52
CA ILE A 254 -2.06 0.62 24.12
C ILE A 254 -0.63 0.60 23.56
N ALA A 255 -0.45 0.69 22.24
CA ALA A 255 0.87 0.74 21.65
C ALA A 255 1.73 1.91 22.17
N ALA A 256 1.10 3.08 22.33
CA ALA A 256 1.74 4.25 22.93
C ALA A 256 2.14 4.02 24.40
N ALA A 257 1.24 3.45 25.21
CA ALA A 257 1.51 3.16 26.61
C ALA A 257 2.62 2.11 26.79
N SER A 258 2.63 1.05 25.99
CA SER A 258 3.69 0.05 26.01
C SER A 258 5.05 0.63 25.62
N LEU A 259 5.09 1.55 24.65
CA LEU A 259 6.32 2.26 24.28
C LEU A 259 6.82 3.18 25.40
N TYR A 260 5.91 3.88 26.08
CA TYR A 260 6.24 4.71 27.25
C TYR A 260 6.85 3.86 28.38
N ILE A 261 6.21 2.74 28.75
CA ILE A 261 6.72 1.83 29.79
C ILE A 261 8.11 1.31 29.40
N ALA A 262 8.27 0.83 28.16
CA ALA A 262 9.55 0.33 27.67
C ALA A 262 10.66 1.40 27.71
N SER A 263 10.32 2.67 27.42
CA SER A 263 11.30 3.76 27.49
C SER A 263 11.82 4.02 28.89
N ILE A 264 11.00 3.79 29.93
CA ILE A 264 11.42 3.93 31.33
C ILE A 264 12.30 2.75 31.75
N LEU A 265 11.92 1.52 31.36
CA LEU A 265 12.65 0.31 31.72
C LEU A 265 14.07 0.25 31.12
N GLU A 266 14.26 0.82 29.93
CA GLU A 266 15.57 0.89 29.25
C GLU A 266 16.31 2.23 29.47
N ASP A 267 15.88 3.02 30.47
CA ASP A 267 16.50 4.29 30.91
C ASP A 267 16.62 5.40 29.82
N GLU A 268 15.80 5.35 28.77
CA GLU A 268 15.67 6.44 27.79
C GLU A 268 14.62 7.51 28.20
N ARG A 269 13.75 7.17 29.17
CA ARG A 269 12.81 8.04 29.91
C ARG A 269 12.09 9.09 29.04
N LYS A 270 11.31 8.64 28.06
CA LYS A 270 10.48 9.53 27.23
C LYS A 270 9.29 10.06 28.02
N THR A 271 8.91 11.31 27.80
CA THR A 271 7.79 11.93 28.51
C THR A 271 6.44 11.48 27.95
N GLN A 272 5.39 11.52 28.78
CA GLN A 272 4.03 11.22 28.33
C GLN A 272 3.59 12.14 27.18
N ARG A 273 4.03 13.40 27.19
CA ARG A 273 3.73 14.39 26.16
C ARG A 273 4.35 14.02 24.81
N GLU A 274 5.64 13.69 24.78
CA GLU A 274 6.33 13.26 23.55
C GLU A 274 5.66 12.04 22.92
N VAL A 275 5.30 11.05 23.76
CA VAL A 275 4.59 9.85 23.31
C VAL A 275 3.17 10.20 22.84
N SER A 276 2.48 11.12 23.51
CA SER A 276 1.13 11.58 23.15
C SER A 276 1.10 12.28 21.80
N ASP A 277 2.13 13.08 21.50
CA ASP A 277 2.26 13.83 20.26
C ASP A 277 2.50 12.87 19.08
N VAL A 278 3.43 11.92 19.22
CA VAL A 278 3.73 10.90 18.20
C VAL A 278 2.53 9.98 17.94
N ALA A 279 1.91 9.51 19.02
CA ALA A 279 0.74 8.64 18.92
C ALA A 279 -0.56 9.43 18.75
N ASN A 280 -0.55 10.75 18.58
CA ASN A 280 -1.73 11.63 18.46
C ASN A 280 -2.94 11.11 19.29
N VAL A 281 -2.70 10.94 20.59
CA VAL A 281 -3.66 10.54 21.65
C VAL A 281 -3.50 11.51 22.81
N THR A 282 -4.49 11.61 23.69
CA THR A 282 -4.34 12.48 24.87
C THR A 282 -3.39 11.86 25.90
N GLU A 283 -2.63 12.69 26.61
CA GLU A 283 -1.77 12.25 27.73
C GLU A 283 -2.55 11.44 28.76
N VAL A 284 -3.80 11.82 29.05
CA VAL A 284 -4.69 11.10 29.98
C VAL A 284 -4.97 9.67 29.49
N THR A 285 -5.07 9.46 28.18
CA THR A 285 -5.24 8.11 27.61
C THR A 285 -4.00 7.26 27.86
N ILE A 286 -2.81 7.81 27.64
CA ILE A 286 -1.54 7.11 27.96
C ILE A 286 -1.46 6.84 29.45
N ARG A 287 -1.84 7.82 30.29
CA ARG A 287 -1.84 7.71 31.74
C ARG A 287 -2.68 6.54 32.26
N ASN A 288 -3.91 6.45 31.78
CA ASN A 288 -4.81 5.39 32.21
C ASN A 288 -4.33 4.02 31.70
N ARG A 289 -3.84 3.95 30.45
CA ARG A 289 -3.36 2.70 29.86
C ARG A 289 -2.06 2.21 30.47
N TYR A 290 -1.13 3.10 30.83
CA TYR A 290 0.10 2.66 31.50
C TYR A 290 -0.21 2.05 32.86
N LYS A 291 -1.12 2.66 33.65
CA LYS A 291 -1.47 2.14 34.99
C LYS A 291 -2.09 0.76 34.87
N GLU A 292 -3.05 0.60 33.96
CA GLU A 292 -3.67 -0.69 33.68
C GLU A 292 -2.63 -1.75 33.27
N LEU A 293 -1.71 -1.42 32.36
CA LEU A 293 -0.65 -2.36 31.95
C LEU A 293 0.33 -2.66 33.08
N GLN A 294 0.65 -1.66 33.91
CA GLN A 294 1.55 -1.82 35.05
C GLN A 294 0.96 -2.77 36.09
N ASP A 295 -0.29 -2.58 36.47
CA ASP A 295 -0.98 -3.36 37.49
C ASP A 295 -1.19 -4.82 37.02
N GLU A 296 -1.61 -5.02 35.77
CA GLU A 296 -1.93 -6.34 35.22
C GLU A 296 -0.69 -7.16 34.82
N LEU A 297 0.40 -6.49 34.45
CA LEU A 297 1.67 -7.15 34.10
C LEU A 297 2.64 -7.24 35.29
N GLY A 298 2.34 -6.58 36.42
CA GLY A 298 3.21 -6.57 37.60
C GLY A 298 4.55 -5.87 37.35
N LEU A 299 4.58 -4.88 36.46
CA LEU A 299 5.81 -4.20 36.06
C LEU A 299 6.23 -3.20 37.15
N GLN A 300 7.41 -3.40 37.74
CA GLN A 300 8.01 -2.44 38.67
C GLN A 300 8.67 -1.33 37.85
N VAL A 301 7.92 -0.28 37.56
CA VAL A 301 8.42 0.93 36.91
C VAL A 301 8.73 1.94 38.01
N GLU A 302 10.01 2.13 38.33
CA GLU A 302 10.45 3.24 39.19
C GLU A 302 10.44 4.54 38.36
N ILE A 303 9.71 5.54 38.84
CA ILE A 303 9.56 6.85 38.20
C ILE A 303 10.77 7.72 38.56
#